data_AF-A0A7J8CTF9-F1
#
_entry.id   AF-A0A7J8CTF9-F1
#
_cell.length_a   1.000
_cell.length_b   1.000
_cell.length_c   1.000
_cell.angle_alpha   90.00
_cell.angle_beta   90.00
_cell.angle_gamma   90.00
#
_symmetry.space_group_name_H-M   'P 1'
#
loop_
_entity.id
_entity.type
_entity.pdbx_description
1 polymer ?
#
loop_
_entity_poly.entity_id
_entity_poly.type
_entity_poly.pdbx_seq_one_letter_code
_entity_poly.pdbx_strand_id
1 'polypeptide(L)'
;MQLKEEFRTYEALRREHDSQIVQIAMEAGLRIAPDQWSSLLYGDQSHKSHMQSIIDKTPASFAQSVQELTIALQRTGDPANLNRLRPHLELLANIDPSPDAPPPTWEQLENGLVAVRTVVHGLVDYIQNHSKKGADQQQVRDTSLAR
;
A
#
# COMPACT_ATOMS: atom_id res chain seq x y z
N MET A 1 -34.40 3.61 7.30
CA MET A 1 -33.00 3.93 7.66
C MET A 1 -32.93 5.41 8.02
N GLN A 2 -32.25 5.78 9.10
CA GLN A 2 -32.04 7.18 9.51
C GLN A 2 -30.52 7.45 9.62
N LEU A 3 -30.08 8.63 9.20
CA LEU A 3 -28.69 9.06 9.33
C LEU A 3 -28.38 9.44 10.78
N LYS A 4 -27.24 8.96 11.28
CA LYS A 4 -26.65 9.45 12.54
C LYS A 4 -26.36 10.94 12.44
N GLU A 5 -26.35 11.64 13.57
CA GLU A 5 -26.24 13.11 13.60
C GLU A 5 -24.95 13.62 12.98
N GLU A 6 -23.85 12.90 13.20
CA GLU A 6 -22.52 13.21 12.65
C GLU A 6 -22.45 13.13 11.11
N PHE A 7 -23.41 12.47 10.44
CA PHE A 7 -23.45 12.30 8.98
C PHE A 7 -24.57 13.10 8.30
N ARG A 8 -25.16 14.09 8.98
CA ARG A 8 -26.26 14.90 8.41
C ARG A 8 -25.79 16.07 7.54
N THR A 9 -24.48 16.31 7.42
CA THR A 9 -23.91 17.25 6.45
C THR A 9 -23.35 16.49 5.26
N TYR A 10 -23.44 17.08 4.06
CA TYR A 10 -22.92 16.46 2.85
C TYR A 10 -21.42 16.13 2.99
N GLU A 11 -20.62 17.06 3.51
CA GLU A 11 -19.18 16.87 3.71
C GLU A 11 -18.86 15.68 4.62
N ALA A 12 -19.56 15.53 5.75
CA ALA A 12 -19.31 14.42 6.66
C ALA A 12 -19.75 13.07 6.05
N LEU A 13 -20.92 13.04 5.42
CA LEU A 13 -21.42 11.84 4.76
C LEU A 13 -20.54 11.44 3.57
N ARG A 14 -20.11 12.40 2.76
CA ARG A 14 -19.24 12.16 1.60
C ARG A 14 -17.87 11.66 2.03
N ARG A 15 -17.32 12.24 3.09
CA ARG A 15 -16.06 11.79 3.68
C ARG A 15 -16.15 10.35 4.18
N GLU A 16 -17.25 9.98 4.84
CA GLU A 16 -17.48 8.60 5.30
C GLU A 16 -17.62 7.63 4.12
N HIS A 17 -18.38 8.03 3.10
CA HIS A 17 -18.54 7.27 1.86
C HIS A 17 -17.19 7.01 1.18
N ASP A 18 -16.37 8.04 0.99
CA ASP A 18 -15.05 7.90 0.37
C ASP A 18 -14.12 7.04 1.22
N SER A 19 -14.15 7.20 2.55
CA SER A 19 -13.39 6.38 3.50
C SER A 19 -13.74 4.90 3.37
N GLN A 20 -15.03 4.57 3.24
CA GLN A 20 -15.47 3.19 3.08
C GLN A 20 -14.98 2.58 1.75
N ILE A 21 -14.98 3.36 0.66
CA ILE A 21 -14.44 2.89 -0.64
C ILE A 21 -12.93 2.65 -0.55
N VAL A 22 -12.18 3.56 0.09
CA VAL A 22 -10.75 3.39 0.33
C VAL A 22 -10.50 2.11 1.13
N GLN A 23 -11.28 1.86 2.19
CA GLN A 23 -11.16 0.66 2.99
C GLN A 23 -11.43 -0.61 2.18
N ILE A 24 -12.48 -0.64 1.35
CA ILE A 24 -12.77 -1.79 0.47
C ILE A 24 -11.60 -2.05 -0.49
N ALA A 25 -11.03 -1.00 -1.09
CA ALA A 25 -9.88 -1.15 -1.98
C ALA A 25 -8.65 -1.68 -1.23
N MET A 26 -8.40 -1.21 -0.01
CA MET A 26 -7.32 -1.72 0.84
C MET A 26 -7.53 -3.20 1.20
N GLU A 27 -8.73 -3.59 1.61
CA GLU A 27 -9.09 -4.98 1.90
C GLU A 27 -8.96 -5.89 0.67
N ALA A 28 -9.17 -5.35 -0.52
CA ALA A 28 -8.91 -6.03 -1.79
C ALA A 28 -7.43 -6.04 -2.21
N GLY A 29 -6.53 -5.44 -1.41
CA GLY A 29 -5.09 -5.36 -1.68
C GLY A 29 -4.70 -4.33 -2.76
N LEU A 30 -5.58 -3.38 -3.09
CA LEU A 30 -5.30 -2.31 -4.05
C LEU A 30 -4.61 -1.14 -3.34
N ARG A 31 -3.49 -0.68 -3.91
CA ARG A 31 -2.77 0.52 -3.46
C ARG A 31 -2.93 1.60 -4.52
N ILE A 32 -3.80 2.56 -4.25
CA ILE A 32 -4.18 3.65 -5.17
C ILE A 32 -3.71 4.97 -4.57
N ALA A 33 -3.05 5.79 -5.37
CA ALA A 33 -2.50 7.07 -4.93
C ALA A 33 -3.59 8.16 -4.76
N PRO A 34 -3.39 9.20 -3.93
CA PRO A 34 -4.41 10.22 -3.67
C PRO A 34 -4.90 10.99 -4.91
N ASP A 35 -4.01 11.22 -5.87
CA ASP A 35 -4.30 11.83 -7.17
C ASP A 35 -5.15 10.90 -8.05
N GLN A 36 -4.88 9.60 -8.04
CA GLN A 36 -5.70 8.60 -8.71
C GLN A 36 -7.09 8.50 -8.05
N TRP A 37 -7.16 8.53 -6.72
CA TRP A 37 -8.43 8.56 -5.99
C TRP A 37 -9.27 9.79 -6.33
N SER A 38 -8.65 10.98 -6.39
CA SER A 38 -9.32 12.21 -6.83
C SER A 38 -9.91 12.02 -8.23
N SER A 39 -9.14 11.44 -9.16
CA SER A 39 -9.65 11.17 -10.51
C SER A 39 -10.78 10.14 -10.53
N LEU A 40 -10.72 9.09 -9.70
CA LEU A 40 -11.69 8.00 -9.69
C LEU A 40 -13.03 8.40 -9.05
N LEU A 41 -12.99 9.17 -7.96
CA LEU A 41 -14.19 9.51 -7.18
C LEU A 41 -14.78 10.87 -7.55
N TYR A 42 -14.00 11.76 -8.17
CA TYR A 42 -14.40 13.14 -8.46
C TYR A 42 -14.17 13.55 -9.92
N GLY A 43 -13.38 12.79 -10.71
CA GLY A 43 -13.06 13.15 -12.10
C GLY A 43 -12.12 14.34 -12.23
N ASP A 44 -11.46 14.75 -11.13
CA ASP A 44 -10.58 15.91 -11.06
C ASP A 44 -9.32 15.64 -10.22
N GLN A 45 -8.49 16.67 -10.04
CA GLN A 45 -7.30 16.64 -9.18
C GLN A 45 -7.42 17.57 -7.95
N SER A 46 -8.59 18.17 -7.75
CA SER A 46 -8.83 19.15 -6.70
C SER A 46 -9.03 18.50 -5.33
N HIS A 47 -9.40 17.21 -5.28
CA HIS A 47 -9.70 16.48 -4.05
C HIS A 47 -8.51 15.65 -3.54
N LYS A 48 -7.30 15.85 -4.09
CA LYS A 48 -6.09 15.12 -3.69
C LYS A 48 -5.79 15.21 -2.19
N SER A 49 -5.88 16.41 -1.61
CA SER A 49 -5.61 16.62 -0.18
C SER A 49 -6.68 15.99 0.72
N HIS A 50 -7.95 16.00 0.29
CA HIS A 50 -9.05 15.31 0.96
C HIS A 50 -8.80 13.80 0.99
N MET A 51 -8.44 13.21 -0.15
CA MET A 51 -8.11 11.79 -0.23
C MET A 51 -6.86 11.42 0.57
N GLN A 52 -5.82 12.27 0.57
CA GLN A 52 -4.66 12.08 1.43
C GLN A 52 -5.05 12.04 2.91
N SER A 53 -5.90 12.97 3.36
CA SER A 53 -6.38 12.99 4.75
C SER A 53 -7.19 11.75 5.13
N ILE A 54 -7.94 11.17 4.18
CA ILE A 54 -8.67 9.91 4.42
C ILE A 54 -7.67 8.75 4.55
N ILE A 55 -6.69 8.65 3.65
CA ILE A 55 -5.67 7.59 3.68
C ILE A 55 -4.87 7.65 4.98
N ASP A 56 -4.41 8.84 5.38
CA ASP A 56 -3.60 9.03 6.60
C ASP A 56 -4.38 8.69 7.89
N LYS A 57 -5.70 8.92 7.90
CA LYS A 57 -6.56 8.57 9.04
C LYS A 57 -7.02 7.12 9.02
N THR A 58 -6.89 6.43 7.90
CA THR A 58 -7.24 5.02 7.81
C THR A 58 -6.10 4.23 8.45
N PRO A 59 -6.35 3.44 9.50
CA PRO A 59 -5.30 2.67 10.15
C PRO A 59 -4.83 1.55 9.22
N ALA A 60 -3.84 1.83 8.39
CA ALA A 60 -3.12 0.79 7.67
C ALA A 60 -2.09 0.18 8.62
N SER A 61 -2.40 -0.99 9.18
CA SER A 61 -1.39 -1.73 9.93
C SER A 61 -0.32 -2.25 8.96
N PHE A 62 0.94 -1.95 9.25
CA PHE A 62 2.05 -2.48 8.46
C PHE A 62 2.00 -4.02 8.41
N ALA A 63 1.60 -4.69 9.51
CA ALA A 63 1.42 -6.13 9.56
C ALA A 63 0.37 -6.65 8.54
N GLN A 64 -0.72 -5.92 8.34
CA GLN A 64 -1.71 -6.26 7.32
C GLN A 64 -1.10 -6.18 5.91
N SER A 65 -0.28 -5.16 5.63
CA SER A 65 0.41 -5.04 4.34
C SER A 65 1.39 -6.19 4.08
N VAL A 66 2.04 -6.73 5.12
CA VAL A 66 2.90 -7.92 5.00
C VAL A 66 2.08 -9.17 4.64
N GLN A 67 0.88 -9.31 5.22
CA GLN A 67 -0.02 -10.40 4.89
C GLN A 67 -0.54 -10.30 3.45
N GLU A 68 -0.93 -9.11 3.01
CA GLU A 68 -1.38 -8.86 1.63
C GLU A 68 -0.26 -9.13 0.62
N LEU A 69 0.99 -8.74 0.93
CA LEU A 69 2.15 -9.10 0.13
C LEU A 69 2.28 -10.63 0.02
N THR A 70 2.14 -11.35 1.13
CA THR A 70 2.22 -12.82 1.16
C THR A 70 1.16 -13.46 0.25
N ILE A 71 -0.07 -12.96 0.29
CA ILE A 71 -1.16 -13.42 -0.59
C ILE A 71 -0.83 -13.12 -2.06
N ALA A 72 -0.31 -11.92 -2.35
CA ALA A 72 0.07 -11.54 -3.71
C ALA A 72 1.20 -12.43 -4.26
N LEU A 73 2.19 -12.77 -3.44
CA LEU A 73 3.30 -13.68 -3.80
C LEU A 73 2.83 -15.11 -4.04
N GLN A 74 1.91 -15.62 -3.22
CA GLN A 74 1.30 -16.94 -3.43
C GLN A 74 0.56 -17.02 -4.77
N ARG A 75 -0.12 -15.94 -5.17
CA ARG A 75 -0.83 -15.87 -6.45
C ARG A 75 0.10 -15.85 -7.66
N THR A 76 1.30 -15.26 -7.54
CA THR A 76 2.27 -15.15 -8.64
C THR A 76 3.32 -16.25 -8.65
N GLY A 77 3.36 -17.11 -7.61
CA GLY A 77 4.30 -18.22 -7.47
C GLY A 77 5.69 -17.82 -6.94
N ASP A 78 5.85 -16.58 -6.49
CA ASP A 78 7.07 -16.03 -5.88
C ASP A 78 8.41 -16.37 -6.59
N PRO A 79 8.59 -15.98 -7.87
CA PRO A 79 9.79 -16.35 -8.64
C PRO A 79 11.10 -15.78 -8.07
N ALA A 80 11.02 -14.67 -7.32
CA ALA A 80 12.16 -14.00 -6.71
C ALA A 80 12.42 -14.44 -5.25
N ASN A 81 11.63 -15.41 -4.74
CA ASN A 81 11.68 -15.87 -3.35
C ASN A 81 11.61 -14.70 -2.34
N LEU A 82 10.72 -13.74 -2.58
CA LEU A 82 10.48 -12.60 -1.69
C LEU A 82 9.89 -13.02 -0.35
N ASN A 83 9.28 -14.19 -0.27
CA ASN A 83 8.76 -14.74 0.98
C ASN A 83 9.88 -14.94 2.03
N ARG A 84 11.16 -15.02 1.62
CA ARG A 84 12.31 -15.00 2.56
C ARG A 84 12.41 -13.71 3.38
N LEU A 85 11.83 -12.61 2.90
CA LEU A 85 11.83 -11.31 3.59
C LEU A 85 10.75 -11.22 4.65
N ARG A 86 9.76 -12.14 4.64
CA ARG A 86 8.63 -12.15 5.57
C ARG A 86 9.01 -12.02 7.04
N PRO A 87 9.91 -12.84 7.63
CA PRO A 87 10.26 -12.70 9.05
C PRO A 87 10.89 -11.34 9.38
N HIS A 88 11.63 -10.75 8.43
CA HIS A 88 12.22 -9.41 8.59
C HIS A 88 11.14 -8.32 8.56
N LEU A 89 10.15 -8.45 7.68
CA LEU A 89 9.00 -7.53 7.60
C LEU A 89 8.09 -7.65 8.83
N GLU A 90 7.83 -8.87 9.31
CA GLU A 90 7.06 -9.11 10.54
C GLU A 90 7.77 -8.53 11.77
N LEU A 91 9.11 -8.66 11.85
CA LEU A 91 9.90 -8.02 12.90
C LEU A 91 9.73 -6.51 12.88
N LEU A 92 9.88 -5.89 11.71
CA LEU A 92 9.71 -4.44 11.53
C LEU A 92 8.27 -3.99 11.83
N ALA A 93 7.26 -4.82 11.52
CA ALA A 93 5.86 -4.54 11.81
C ALA A 93 5.49 -4.61 13.29
N ASN A 94 6.28 -5.30 14.10
CA ASN A 94 6.09 -5.39 15.54
C ASN A 94 6.79 -4.27 16.32
N ILE A 95 7.53 -3.38 15.65
CA ILE A 95 8.13 -2.21 16.29
C ILE A 95 7.03 -1.21 16.62
N ASP A 96 6.93 -0.82 17.89
CA ASP A 96 5.99 0.20 18.34
C ASP A 96 6.41 1.58 17.81
N PRO A 97 5.60 2.23 16.96
CA PRO A 97 5.92 3.55 16.41
C PRO A 97 5.54 4.70 17.34
N SER A 98 4.93 4.41 18.50
CA SER A 98 4.47 5.45 19.43
C SER A 98 5.65 6.23 20.04
N PRO A 99 5.49 7.53 20.29
CA PRO A 99 6.54 8.33 20.93
C PRO A 99 6.81 7.90 22.38
N ASP A 100 5.85 7.20 23.00
CA ASP A 100 5.92 6.67 24.36
C ASP A 100 6.53 5.26 24.42
N ALA A 101 6.92 4.69 23.27
CA ALA A 101 7.54 3.38 23.20
C ALA A 101 8.85 3.37 24.01
N PRO A 102 9.12 2.27 24.76
CA PRO A 102 10.37 2.15 25.49
C PRO A 102 11.56 2.14 24.50
N PRO A 103 12.72 2.68 24.92
CA PRO A 103 13.91 2.64 24.08
C PRO A 103 14.29 1.19 23.78
N PRO A 104 14.72 0.89 22.53
CA PRO A 104 15.08 -0.47 22.16
C PRO A 104 16.33 -0.93 22.92
N THR A 105 16.37 -2.22 23.23
CA THR A 105 17.62 -2.87 23.64
C THR A 105 18.61 -2.91 22.48
N TRP A 106 19.90 -3.08 22.78
CA TRP A 106 20.94 -3.22 21.74
C TRP A 106 20.64 -4.37 20.76
N GLU A 107 20.10 -5.48 21.26
CA GLU A 107 19.70 -6.63 20.44
C GLU A 107 18.51 -6.27 19.52
N GLN A 108 17.49 -5.59 20.02
CA GLN A 108 16.37 -5.12 19.20
C GLN A 108 16.82 -4.12 18.13
N LEU A 109 17.76 -3.23 18.47
CA LEU A 109 18.33 -2.28 17.52
C LEU A 109 19.11 -2.99 16.41
N GLU A 110 20.00 -3.92 16.77
CA GLU A 110 20.75 -4.72 15.81
C GLU A 110 19.82 -5.50 14.88
N ASN A 111 18.85 -6.23 15.44
CA ASN A 111 17.89 -7.02 14.69
C ASN A 111 17.04 -6.15 13.75
N GLY A 112 16.59 -4.98 14.21
CA GLY A 112 15.85 -4.02 13.39
C GLY A 112 16.67 -3.49 12.21
N LEU A 113 17.95 -3.15 12.44
CA LEU A 113 18.86 -2.67 11.40
C LEU A 113 19.22 -3.76 10.38
N VAL A 114 19.42 -5.00 10.83
CA VAL A 114 19.65 -6.15 9.95
C VAL A 114 18.40 -6.44 9.11
N ALA A 115 17.22 -6.37 9.72
CA ALA A 115 15.95 -6.58 9.03
C ALA A 115 15.71 -5.53 7.93
N VAL A 116 15.84 -4.23 8.23
CA VAL A 116 15.63 -3.18 7.23
C VAL A 116 16.65 -3.27 6.09
N ARG A 117 17.93 -3.54 6.39
CA ARG A 117 18.95 -3.74 5.36
C ARG A 117 18.59 -4.89 4.43
N THR A 118 18.18 -6.02 5.00
CA THR A 118 17.82 -7.22 4.23
C THR A 118 16.61 -6.97 3.33
N VAL A 119 15.57 -6.30 3.85
CA VAL A 119 14.38 -5.95 3.08
C VAL A 119 14.70 -4.99 1.93
N VAL A 120 15.48 -3.93 2.19
CA VAL A 120 15.85 -2.93 1.17
C VAL A 120 16.71 -3.57 0.08
N HIS A 121 17.69 -4.41 0.46
CA HIS A 121 18.48 -5.17 -0.52
C HIS A 121 17.60 -6.09 -1.37
N GLY A 122 16.66 -6.81 -0.75
CA GLY A 122 15.71 -7.66 -1.47
C GLY A 122 14.81 -6.89 -2.44
N LEU A 123 14.38 -5.67 -2.07
CA LEU A 123 13.61 -4.80 -2.94
C LEU A 123 14.43 -4.37 -4.17
N VAL A 124 15.68 -3.95 -3.97
CA VAL A 124 16.57 -3.55 -5.08
C VAL A 124 16.82 -4.72 -6.03
N ASP A 125 17.12 -5.90 -5.48
CA ASP A 125 17.32 -7.14 -6.24
C ASP A 125 16.09 -7.50 -7.08
N TYR A 126 14.89 -7.41 -6.48
CA TYR A 126 13.63 -7.61 -7.20
C TYR A 126 13.44 -6.62 -8.35
N ILE A 127 13.65 -5.33 -8.10
CA ILE A 127 13.47 -4.30 -9.13
C ILE A 127 14.45 -4.50 -10.29
N GLN A 128 15.72 -4.82 -10.01
CA GLN A 128 16.74 -4.97 -11.05
C GLN A 128 16.55 -6.24 -11.88
N ASN A 129 16.20 -7.35 -11.22
CA ASN A 129 16.20 -8.68 -11.85
C ASN A 129 14.81 -9.14 -12.30
N HIS A 130 13.74 -8.60 -11.70
CA HIS A 130 12.36 -9.08 -11.91
C HIS A 130 11.37 -7.99 -12.37
N SER A 131 11.66 -6.69 -12.23
CA SER A 131 10.76 -5.62 -12.75
C SER A 131 10.83 -5.41 -14.28
N LYS A 132 11.53 -6.26 -15.03
CA LYS A 132 11.46 -6.23 -16.50
C LYS A 132 10.18 -6.89 -17.01
N LYS A 133 9.05 -6.18 -16.93
CA LYS A 133 7.87 -6.29 -17.83
C LYS A 133 6.78 -5.29 -17.41
N GLY A 134 6.80 -4.13 -18.05
CA GLY A 134 5.73 -3.12 -17.97
C GLY A 134 5.81 -2.08 -19.08
N ALA A 135 7.01 -1.78 -19.60
CA ALA A 135 7.19 -0.74 -20.60
C ALA A 135 7.09 -1.21 -22.07
N ASP A 136 7.16 -2.52 -22.38
CA ASP A 136 7.39 -2.98 -23.76
C ASP A 136 6.23 -3.75 -24.44
N GLN A 137 5.02 -3.78 -23.87
CA GLN A 137 3.88 -4.48 -24.49
C GLN A 137 2.73 -3.57 -24.98
N GLN A 138 2.82 -2.26 -24.79
CA GLN A 138 1.78 -1.33 -25.27
C GLN A 138 2.11 -0.65 -26.62
N GLN A 139 3.32 -0.82 -27.18
CA GLN A 139 3.74 -0.07 -28.37
C GLN A 139 3.69 -0.85 -29.71
N VAL A 140 3.28 -2.13 -29.72
CA VAL A 140 3.30 -2.97 -30.95
C VAL A 140 1.92 -3.18 -31.57
N ARG A 141 0.82 -2.79 -30.91
CA ARG A 141 -0.55 -3.02 -31.44
C ARG A 141 -1.12 -1.92 -32.33
N ASP A 142 -0.52 -0.73 -32.40
CA ASP A 142 -1.07 0.39 -33.18
C ASP A 142 -0.50 0.53 -34.61
N THR A 143 0.54 -0.22 -34.99
CA THR A 143 1.17 -0.07 -36.32
C THR A 143 0.77 -1.12 -37.35
N SER A 144 -0.14 -2.05 -37.03
CA SER A 144 -0.50 -3.17 -37.93
C SER A 144 -1.80 -2.99 -38.73
N LEU A 145 -2.44 -1.82 -38.69
CA LEU A 145 -3.70 -1.56 -39.41
C LEU A 145 -3.61 -0.55 -40.56
N ALA A 146 -2.40 -0.16 -40.98
CA ALA A 146 -2.19 0.73 -42.12
C ALA A 146 -1.14 0.17 -43.09
N ARG A 147 -1.47 -0.94 -43.77
CA ARG A 147 -0.90 -1.31 -45.06
C ARG A 147 -1.93 -2.03 -45.92
#